data_AF-A0A1M3QNI3-F1
#
_entry.id   AF-A0A1M3QNI3-F1
#
_cell.length_a   1.000
_cell.length_b   1.000
_cell.length_c   1.000
_cell.angle_alpha   90.00
_cell.angle_beta   90.00
_cell.angle_gamma   90.00
#
_symmetry.space_group_name_H-M   'P 1'
#
loop_
_entity.id
_entity.type
_entity.pdbx_description
1 polymer ?
#
loop_
_entity_poly.entity_id
_entity_poly.type
_entity_poly.pdbx_seq_one_letter_code
_entity_poly.pdbx_strand_id
1 'polypeptide(L)'
;MSIFPKRNIPGSTVTIHWNFNTAHITDVHVCPYVRIGVQSPDGTTTMLFEQHVLGLPAIQMPADPASGQQLLYLNKNTPLLVLADYLSTHHKRAELIQILQNIQAGRHYYFTYPIPQNAPLGKYTLISEVYNGGNIKYSATASDDSFFVEHISVKENKIINHSCEPTPVKIVTWQPDKKLQPENIAVFEMQPGEIIPVYAFPENSFLCYNEERIILSLQRPDAVRCIRNQQALCLSKDDSLHVLLPGNNAFTLENDEKLIWEKADGITRGEEICTQGKEHLYREMIENKLIIEIKTQ
;
A
#
# COMPACT_ATOMS: atom_id res chain seq x y z
N MET A 1 1.02 15.20 11.77
CA MET A 1 0.24 13.95 11.62
C MET A 1 0.80 13.19 10.42
N SER A 2 0.55 11.89 10.30
CA SER A 2 0.83 11.14 9.07
C SER A 2 -0.29 10.15 8.79
N ILE A 3 -0.61 9.92 7.52
CA ILE A 3 -1.77 9.12 7.09
C ILE A 3 -1.32 8.16 6.01
N PHE A 4 -1.58 6.88 6.19
CA PHE A 4 -1.18 5.86 5.23
C PHE A 4 -2.27 4.78 5.05
N PRO A 5 -2.66 4.48 3.80
CA PRO A 5 -2.31 5.22 2.58
C PRO A 5 -3.13 6.50 2.40
N LYS A 6 -2.71 7.40 1.49
CA LYS A 6 -3.40 8.68 1.22
C LYS A 6 -4.57 8.53 0.27
N ARG A 7 -4.56 7.48 -0.55
CA ARG A 7 -5.64 7.10 -1.46
C ARG A 7 -6.16 5.73 -1.04
N ASN A 8 -7.47 5.54 -0.95
CA ASN A 8 -8.09 4.31 -0.44
C ASN A 8 -9.31 3.90 -1.26
N ILE A 9 -9.79 2.68 -1.05
CA ILE A 9 -11.04 2.18 -1.63
C ILE A 9 -12.03 1.79 -0.52
N PRO A 10 -13.33 1.69 -0.80
CA PRO A 10 -14.28 1.14 0.16
C PRO A 10 -13.86 -0.25 0.66
N GLY A 11 -14.10 -0.53 1.94
CA GLY A 11 -13.70 -1.79 2.58
C GLY A 11 -12.22 -1.89 2.98
N SER A 12 -11.39 -0.91 2.63
CA SER A 12 -9.98 -0.86 3.04
C SER A 12 -9.80 -0.23 4.42
N THR A 13 -8.56 -0.03 4.84
CA THR A 13 -8.23 0.51 6.16
C THR A 13 -7.14 1.56 6.06
N VAL A 14 -7.34 2.67 6.78
CA VAL A 14 -6.37 3.76 6.90
C VAL A 14 -5.72 3.73 8.26
N THR A 15 -4.39 3.91 8.27
CA THR A 15 -3.62 4.13 9.50
C THR A 15 -3.33 5.62 9.65
N ILE A 16 -3.70 6.17 10.81
CA ILE A 16 -3.47 7.57 11.18
C ILE A 16 -2.45 7.57 12.32
N HIS A 17 -1.31 8.21 12.07
CA HIS A 17 -0.24 8.39 13.04
C HIS A 17 -0.24 9.83 13.57
N TRP A 18 -0.48 9.95 14.87
CA TRP A 18 -0.39 11.21 15.59
C TRP A 18 0.84 11.22 16.50
N ASN A 19 1.63 12.29 16.42
CA ASN A 19 2.77 12.52 17.30
C ASN A 19 2.47 13.66 18.26
N PHE A 20 2.36 13.34 19.54
CA PHE A 20 2.30 14.31 20.61
C PHE A 20 3.71 14.66 21.07
N ASN A 21 4.27 15.73 20.50
CA ASN A 21 5.61 16.19 20.80
C ASN A 21 5.67 16.87 22.18
N THR A 22 6.42 16.26 23.10
CA THR A 22 6.63 16.76 24.47
C THR A 22 7.99 17.44 24.67
N ALA A 23 8.82 17.57 23.62
CA ALA A 23 10.18 18.11 23.70
C ALA A 23 10.26 19.55 24.24
N HIS A 24 9.20 20.34 24.08
CA HIS A 24 9.14 21.72 24.55
C HIS A 24 8.67 21.84 26.02
N ILE A 25 8.32 20.72 26.65
CA ILE A 25 7.85 20.67 28.03
C ILE A 25 9.09 20.47 28.92
N THR A 26 9.50 21.51 29.65
CA THR A 26 10.73 21.49 30.46
C THR A 26 10.47 21.34 31.95
N ASP A 27 9.49 22.07 32.49
CA ASP A 27 9.39 22.26 33.96
C ASP A 27 8.04 21.83 34.56
N VAL A 28 6.96 21.81 33.76
CA VAL A 28 5.60 21.51 34.22
C VAL A 28 4.95 20.46 33.36
N HIS A 29 4.14 19.58 33.95
CA HIS A 29 3.30 18.68 33.17
C HIS A 29 2.15 19.45 32.52
N VAL A 30 1.66 18.94 31.39
CA VAL A 30 0.45 19.43 30.73
C VAL A 30 -0.54 18.28 30.58
N CYS A 31 -1.83 18.58 30.60
CA CYS A 31 -2.87 17.56 30.41
C CYS A 31 -3.94 18.05 29.42
N PRO A 32 -3.56 18.35 28.16
CA PRO A 32 -4.52 18.82 27.17
C PRO A 32 -5.62 17.77 26.91
N TYR A 33 -6.81 18.25 26.58
CA TYR A 33 -7.87 17.42 26.02
C TYR A 33 -7.66 17.30 24.51
N VAL A 34 -7.63 16.07 23.98
CA VAL A 34 -7.26 15.80 22.59
C VAL A 34 -8.40 15.10 21.88
N ARG A 35 -8.69 15.55 20.66
CA ARG A 35 -9.71 15.00 19.78
C ARG A 35 -9.06 14.60 18.47
N ILE A 36 -9.03 13.30 18.19
CA ILE A 36 -8.63 12.73 16.89
C ILE A 36 -9.83 12.03 16.28
N GLY A 37 -10.16 12.37 15.04
CA GLY A 37 -11.31 11.81 14.34
C GLY A 37 -11.17 11.90 12.83
N VAL A 38 -12.15 11.34 12.14
CA VAL A 38 -12.27 11.37 10.68
C VAL A 38 -13.64 11.93 10.35
N GLN A 39 -13.67 12.94 9.50
CA GLN A 39 -14.88 13.47 8.90
C GLN A 39 -14.97 12.98 7.45
N SER A 40 -16.07 12.30 7.12
CA SER A 40 -16.37 11.87 5.75
C SER A 40 -16.89 13.03 4.88
N PRO A 41 -16.89 12.86 3.55
CA PRO A 41 -17.40 13.86 2.60
C PRO A 41 -18.84 14.31 2.84
N ASP A 42 -19.69 13.44 3.42
CA ASP A 42 -21.08 13.75 3.76
C ASP A 42 -21.22 14.53 5.09
N GLY A 43 -20.11 14.82 5.77
CA GLY A 43 -20.05 15.53 7.04
C GLY A 43 -20.09 14.64 8.28
N THR A 44 -20.31 13.33 8.12
CA THR A 44 -20.34 12.39 9.27
C THR A 44 -18.98 12.34 9.94
N THR A 45 -18.97 12.48 11.27
CA THR A 45 -17.74 12.47 12.06
C THR A 45 -17.64 11.20 12.87
N THR A 46 -16.54 10.48 12.72
CA THR A 46 -16.18 9.34 13.56
C THR A 46 -14.97 9.70 14.41
N MET A 47 -15.17 9.79 15.72
CA MET A 47 -14.09 10.06 16.67
C MET A 47 -13.33 8.78 16.98
N LEU A 48 -12.01 8.84 16.84
CA LEU A 48 -11.07 7.75 17.12
C LEU A 48 -10.47 7.88 18.52
N PHE A 49 -10.37 9.11 19.03
CA PHE A 49 -9.81 9.41 20.33
C PHE A 49 -10.37 10.72 20.86
N GLU A 50 -10.88 10.72 22.09
CA GLU A 50 -11.43 11.89 22.78
C GLU A 50 -11.13 11.83 24.28
N GLN A 51 -9.89 12.14 24.67
CA GLN A 51 -9.43 12.01 26.05
C GLN A 51 -8.34 13.02 26.38
N HIS A 52 -8.07 13.16 27.68
CA HIS A 52 -6.90 13.89 28.16
C HIS A 52 -5.61 13.10 27.96
N VAL A 53 -4.55 13.77 27.51
CA VAL A 53 -3.22 13.18 27.35
C VAL A 53 -2.24 13.88 28.28
N LEU A 54 -1.66 13.14 29.22
CA LEU A 54 -0.65 13.67 30.14
C LEU A 54 0.70 13.84 29.41
N GLY A 55 1.13 15.06 29.15
CA GLY A 55 2.50 15.38 28.74
C GLY A 55 3.37 15.63 29.96
N LEU A 56 4.42 14.83 30.13
CA LEU A 56 5.42 15.02 31.17
C LEU A 56 6.67 15.69 30.57
N PRO A 57 7.41 16.49 31.35
CA PRO A 57 8.69 17.01 30.89
C PRO A 57 9.65 15.87 30.60
N ALA A 58 10.46 16.03 29.54
CA ALA A 58 11.49 15.06 29.24
C ALA A 58 12.56 15.08 30.35
N ILE A 59 13.04 13.89 30.75
CA ILE A 59 14.21 13.81 31.64
C ILE A 59 15.40 14.37 30.86
N GLN A 60 15.90 15.54 31.25
CA GLN A 60 17.12 16.10 30.67
C GLN A 60 18.29 15.20 31.09
N MET A 61 18.76 14.36 30.17
CA MET A 61 20.06 13.72 30.34
C MET A 61 21.15 14.76 30.06
N PRO A 62 22.22 14.81 30.86
CA PRO A 62 23.33 15.72 30.59
C PRO A 62 23.85 15.47 29.17
N ALA A 63 23.90 16.52 28.36
CA ALA A 63 24.47 16.44 27.03
C ALA A 63 25.94 16.01 27.14
N ASP A 64 26.33 14.95 26.43
CA ASP A 64 27.74 14.59 26.32
C ASP A 64 28.44 15.66 25.47
N PRO A 65 29.36 16.46 26.03
CA PRO A 65 30.00 17.57 25.32
C PRO A 65 30.87 17.12 24.14
N ALA A 66 31.06 15.81 23.93
CA ALA A 66 31.88 15.25 22.86
C ALA A 66 31.21 15.18 21.47
N SER A 67 29.88 15.32 21.34
CA SER A 67 29.21 15.19 20.04
C SER A 67 29.13 16.52 19.26
N GLY A 68 30.29 17.04 18.84
CA GLY A 68 30.39 18.19 17.92
C GLY A 68 29.98 17.91 16.47
N GLN A 69 29.31 16.78 16.22
CA GLN A 69 28.89 16.36 14.89
C GLN A 69 27.37 16.57 14.74
N GLN A 70 26.97 17.66 14.07
CA GLN A 70 25.64 17.76 13.48
C GLN A 70 25.53 16.75 12.35
N LEU A 71 25.17 15.51 12.68
CA LEU A 71 24.84 14.49 11.70
C LEU A 71 23.39 14.67 11.25
N LEU A 72 23.18 14.41 9.97
CA LEU A 72 21.92 14.58 9.24
C LEU A 72 20.75 13.99 10.02
N TYR A 73 19.94 14.88 10.56
CA TYR A 73 18.73 14.56 11.31
C TYR A 73 17.73 13.84 10.39
N LEU A 74 17.25 12.67 10.79
CA LEU A 74 15.97 12.19 10.29
C LEU A 74 14.91 13.21 10.72
N ASN A 75 14.10 13.67 9.76
CA ASN A 75 13.00 14.58 10.04
C ASN A 75 12.14 13.99 11.17
N LYS A 76 11.70 14.81 12.13
CA LYS A 76 10.84 14.43 13.28
C LYS A 76 9.54 13.73 12.88
N ASN A 77 9.23 13.69 11.59
CA ASN A 77 8.08 13.06 10.98
C ASN A 77 8.37 11.71 10.29
N THR A 78 9.57 11.12 10.43
CA THR A 78 9.85 9.80 9.82
C THR A 78 8.92 8.74 10.42
N PRO A 79 8.03 8.12 9.62
CA PRO A 79 7.07 7.14 10.10
C PRO A 79 7.78 5.95 10.77
N LEU A 80 7.21 5.37 11.82
CA LEU A 80 7.78 4.17 12.47
C LEU A 80 7.91 2.97 11.51
N LEU A 81 7.14 2.94 10.43
CA LEU A 81 7.29 1.94 9.36
C LEU A 81 8.64 2.05 8.65
N VAL A 82 9.13 3.27 8.42
CA VAL A 82 10.46 3.54 7.88
C VAL A 82 11.53 3.20 8.92
N LEU A 83 11.29 3.47 10.20
CA LEU A 83 12.19 3.07 11.28
C LEU A 83 12.28 1.55 11.44
N ALA A 84 11.20 0.79 11.22
CA ALA A 84 11.20 -0.67 11.26
C ALA A 84 12.10 -1.26 10.15
N ASP A 85 12.08 -0.68 8.96
CA ASP A 85 12.99 -1.05 7.86
C ASP A 85 14.45 -0.74 8.23
N TYR A 86 14.73 0.47 8.75
CA TYR A 86 16.05 0.84 9.31
C TYR A 86 16.51 -0.03 10.49
N LEU A 87 15.59 -0.60 11.29
CA LEU A 87 15.93 -1.48 12.41
C LEU A 87 16.12 -2.94 11.96
N SER A 88 15.61 -3.30 10.78
CA SER A 88 15.70 -4.65 10.21
C SER A 88 17.05 -4.93 9.55
N THR A 89 17.83 -3.88 9.27
CA THR A 89 19.16 -3.94 8.64
C THR A 89 20.30 -3.86 9.66
N HIS A 90 21.52 -4.22 9.25
CA HIS A 90 22.72 -4.21 10.11
C HIS A 90 23.24 -2.80 10.39
N HIS A 91 22.57 -2.05 11.28
CA HIS A 91 23.03 -0.74 11.75
C HIS A 91 23.87 -0.84 13.03
N LYS A 92 24.72 0.17 13.25
CA LYS A 92 25.53 0.26 14.46
C LYS A 92 24.64 0.57 15.66
N ARG A 93 24.80 -0.19 16.76
CA ARG A 93 24.05 -0.04 18.01
C ARG A 93 23.96 1.40 18.52
N ALA A 94 25.01 2.20 18.35
CA ALA A 94 25.04 3.61 18.75
C ALA A 94 24.06 4.48 17.95
N GLU A 95 23.93 4.25 16.63
CA GLU A 95 22.98 4.96 15.77
C GLU A 95 21.54 4.61 16.15
N LEU A 96 21.27 3.33 16.44
CA LEU A 96 19.95 2.88 16.90
C LEU A 96 19.58 3.47 18.27
N ILE A 97 20.52 3.48 19.22
CA ILE A 97 20.31 4.09 20.55
C ILE A 97 20.00 5.58 20.40
N GLN A 98 20.72 6.30 19.54
CA GLN A 98 20.52 7.73 19.33
C GLN A 98 19.17 8.04 18.63
N ILE A 99 18.78 7.24 17.64
CA ILE A 99 17.46 7.35 16.98
C ILE A 99 16.35 7.13 18.01
N LEU A 100 16.45 6.07 18.82
CA LEU A 100 15.47 5.76 19.86
C LEU A 100 15.43 6.82 20.97
N GLN A 101 16.57 7.35 21.40
CA GLN A 101 16.67 8.43 22.40
C GLN A 101 15.99 9.73 21.92
N ASN A 102 16.05 10.05 20.63
CA ASN A 102 15.39 11.25 20.10
C ASN A 102 13.88 11.05 19.88
N ILE A 103 13.44 9.82 19.60
CA ILE A 103 12.01 9.46 19.55
C ILE A 103 11.36 9.58 20.94
N GLN A 104 12.11 9.40 22.04
CA GLN A 104 11.58 9.52 23.41
C GLN A 104 10.97 10.90 23.73
N ALA A 105 11.26 11.95 22.96
CA ALA A 105 10.69 13.27 23.18
C ALA A 105 9.24 13.43 22.66
N GLY A 106 8.68 12.43 21.97
CA GLY A 106 7.30 12.41 21.48
C GLY A 106 6.55 11.13 21.86
N ARG A 107 5.25 11.25 22.12
CA ARG A 107 4.37 10.07 22.25
C ARG A 107 3.68 9.82 20.92
N HIS A 108 3.84 8.60 20.41
CA HIS A 108 3.31 8.20 19.11
C HIS A 108 2.03 7.39 19.32
N TYR A 109 0.94 7.84 18.70
CA TYR A 109 -0.35 7.17 18.71
C TYR A 109 -0.70 6.72 17.31
N TYR A 110 -1.21 5.50 17.19
CA TYR A 110 -1.65 4.90 15.94
C TYR A 110 -3.14 4.59 16.06
N PHE A 111 -3.91 5.15 15.13
CA PHE A 111 -5.33 4.90 15.03
C PHE A 111 -5.63 4.22 13.71
N THR A 112 -6.47 3.20 13.77
CA THR A 112 -6.93 2.47 12.60
C THR A 112 -8.35 2.91 12.28
N TYR A 113 -8.58 3.41 11.08
CA TYR A 113 -9.91 3.75 10.59
C TYR A 113 -10.33 2.75 9.49
N PRO A 114 -11.24 1.80 9.80
CA PRO A 114 -11.80 0.93 8.78
C PRO A 114 -12.78 1.72 7.92
N ILE A 115 -12.59 1.69 6.60
CA ILE A 115 -13.51 2.33 5.64
C ILE A 115 -14.64 1.36 5.34
N PRO A 116 -15.91 1.69 5.63
CA PRO A 116 -17.03 0.81 5.29
C PRO A 116 -17.11 0.47 3.80
N GLN A 117 -17.69 -0.68 3.46
CA GLN A 117 -17.89 -1.09 2.05
C GLN A 117 -18.79 -0.13 1.27
N ASN A 118 -19.70 0.55 1.97
CA ASN A 118 -20.63 1.53 1.43
C ASN A 118 -20.23 2.98 1.77
N ALA A 119 -18.94 3.20 2.10
CA ALA A 119 -18.46 4.51 2.48
C ALA A 119 -18.61 5.52 1.32
N PRO A 120 -18.97 6.79 1.60
CA PRO A 120 -19.03 7.82 0.58
C PRO A 120 -17.65 8.03 -0.08
N LEU A 121 -17.63 8.22 -1.39
CA LEU A 121 -16.41 8.53 -2.13
C LEU A 121 -16.04 10.01 -1.96
N GLY A 122 -14.75 10.32 -2.03
CA GLY A 122 -14.23 11.68 -1.98
C GLY A 122 -13.20 11.90 -0.88
N LYS A 123 -13.01 13.16 -0.51
CA LYS A 123 -12.01 13.61 0.46
C LYS A 123 -12.50 13.47 1.90
N TYR A 124 -11.79 12.66 2.69
CA TYR A 124 -11.96 12.54 4.12
C TYR A 124 -10.97 13.45 4.82
N THR A 125 -11.45 14.22 5.79
CA THR A 125 -10.63 15.18 6.55
C THR A 125 -10.41 14.66 7.95
N LEU A 126 -9.19 14.77 8.48
CA LEU A 126 -8.93 14.43 9.87
C LEU A 126 -9.29 15.58 10.79
N ILE A 127 -9.92 15.23 11.90
CA ILE A 127 -10.04 16.09 13.06
C ILE A 127 -8.79 15.82 13.91
N SER A 128 -8.02 16.87 14.18
CA SER A 128 -6.84 16.82 15.05
C SER A 128 -6.78 18.09 15.87
N GLU A 129 -7.45 18.07 17.02
CA GLU A 129 -7.61 19.23 17.90
C GLU A 129 -7.00 18.95 19.26
N VAL A 130 -6.22 19.91 19.76
CA VAL A 130 -5.62 19.88 21.09
C VAL A 130 -6.10 21.10 21.85
N TYR A 131 -6.90 20.87 22.89
CA TYR A 131 -7.44 21.89 23.77
C TYR A 131 -6.56 22.06 25.00
N ASN A 132 -6.05 23.27 25.21
CA ASN A 132 -5.24 23.60 26.37
C ASN A 132 -5.47 25.05 26.80
N GLY A 133 -5.87 25.26 28.06
CA GLY A 133 -6.05 26.60 28.63
C GLY A 133 -7.03 27.49 27.86
N GLY A 134 -8.11 26.93 27.32
CA GLY A 134 -9.12 27.66 26.54
C GLY A 134 -8.76 27.89 25.06
N ASN A 135 -7.58 27.46 24.60
CA ASN A 135 -7.16 27.57 23.21
C ASN A 135 -7.22 26.22 22.50
N ILE A 136 -7.52 26.27 21.19
CA ILE A 136 -7.47 25.11 20.30
C ILE A 136 -6.20 25.21 19.45
N LYS A 137 -5.41 24.15 19.45
CA LYS A 137 -4.28 23.97 18.54
C LYS A 137 -4.60 22.86 17.55
N TYR A 138 -4.36 23.15 16.27
CA TYR A 138 -4.48 22.18 15.19
C TYR A 138 -3.11 21.56 14.88
N SER A 139 -3.14 20.45 14.14
CA SER A 139 -1.94 19.81 13.60
C SER A 139 -1.11 20.77 12.73
N ALA A 140 0.22 20.66 12.83
CA ALA A 140 1.13 21.41 11.95
C ALA A 140 1.00 21.01 10.46
N THR A 141 0.39 19.85 10.18
CA THR A 141 0.13 19.34 8.84
C THR A 141 -1.33 19.50 8.43
N ALA A 142 -2.08 20.42 9.06
CA ALA A 142 -3.53 20.56 8.85
C ALA A 142 -3.97 20.68 7.37
N SER A 143 -3.14 21.30 6.51
CA SER A 143 -3.40 21.38 5.06
C SER A 143 -3.42 20.02 4.37
N ASP A 144 -2.65 19.07 4.90
CA ASP A 144 -2.45 17.73 4.34
C ASP A 144 -3.16 16.66 5.16
N ASP A 145 -3.91 17.02 6.19
CA ASP A 145 -4.59 16.10 7.11
C ASP A 145 -5.90 15.58 6.48
N SER A 146 -5.75 14.98 5.31
CA SER A 146 -6.83 14.33 4.56
C SER A 146 -6.32 13.10 3.80
N PHE A 147 -7.27 12.26 3.41
CA PHE A 147 -7.07 11.15 2.47
C PHE A 147 -8.29 11.04 1.57
N PHE A 148 -8.17 10.30 0.48
CA PHE A 148 -9.24 10.12 -0.49
C PHE A 148 -9.74 8.68 -0.46
N VAL A 149 -11.05 8.50 -0.58
CA VAL A 149 -11.67 7.22 -0.91
C VAL A 149 -12.21 7.31 -2.33
N GLU A 150 -11.66 6.50 -3.21
CA GLU A 150 -11.88 6.58 -4.66
C GLU A 150 -12.34 5.23 -5.20
N HIS A 151 -12.99 5.24 -6.36
CA HIS A 151 -13.43 4.04 -7.02
C HIS A 151 -13.39 4.22 -8.54
N ILE A 152 -12.61 3.35 -9.20
CA ILE A 152 -12.61 3.20 -10.65
C ILE A 152 -13.08 1.79 -10.96
N SER A 153 -13.93 1.68 -11.99
CA SER A 153 -14.38 0.38 -12.49
C SER A 153 -14.14 0.26 -13.99
N VAL A 154 -13.92 -0.96 -14.46
CA VAL A 154 -13.99 -1.31 -15.88
C VAL A 154 -15.30 -2.09 -16.11
N LYS A 155 -16.25 -1.52 -16.85
CA LYS A 155 -17.54 -2.15 -17.18
C LYS A 155 -17.90 -1.89 -18.63
N GLU A 156 -18.45 -2.88 -19.33
CA GLU A 156 -18.96 -2.72 -20.70
C GLU A 156 -17.97 -2.03 -21.66
N ASN A 157 -16.68 -2.40 -21.58
CA ASN A 157 -15.59 -1.76 -22.35
C ASN A 157 -15.42 -0.26 -22.08
N LYS A 158 -15.69 0.19 -20.85
CA LYS A 158 -15.48 1.56 -20.39
C LYS A 158 -14.79 1.57 -19.04
N ILE A 159 -13.83 2.48 -18.90
CA ILE A 159 -13.24 2.87 -17.63
C ILE A 159 -14.07 4.03 -17.10
N ILE A 160 -14.55 3.93 -15.88
CA ILE A 160 -15.42 4.93 -15.25
C ILE A 160 -14.79 5.36 -13.93
N ASN A 161 -14.55 6.66 -13.76
CA ASN A 161 -14.23 7.24 -12.47
C ASN A 161 -15.53 7.58 -11.72
N HIS A 162 -15.81 6.85 -10.64
CA HIS A 162 -17.01 7.08 -9.81
C HIS A 162 -16.76 8.11 -8.70
N SER A 163 -15.52 8.55 -8.54
CA SER A 163 -15.12 9.48 -7.50
C SER A 163 -15.54 10.91 -7.85
N CYS A 164 -15.82 11.71 -6.82
CA CYS A 164 -16.11 13.14 -6.97
C CYS A 164 -14.85 14.01 -7.12
N GLU A 165 -13.66 13.40 -7.06
CA GLU A 165 -12.35 14.05 -7.10
C GLU A 165 -11.51 13.49 -8.26
N PRO A 166 -10.57 14.26 -8.81
CA PRO A 166 -9.60 13.75 -9.77
C PRO A 166 -8.83 12.54 -9.22
N THR A 167 -8.80 11.46 -10.00
CA THR A 167 -8.18 10.20 -9.62
C THR A 167 -6.97 9.92 -10.50
N PRO A 168 -5.74 9.92 -9.95
CA PRO A 168 -4.54 9.54 -10.68
C PRO A 168 -4.61 8.08 -11.10
N VAL A 169 -4.37 7.85 -12.39
CA VAL A 169 -4.33 6.54 -12.99
C VAL A 169 -3.06 6.37 -13.81
N LYS A 170 -2.64 5.12 -13.91
CA LYS A 170 -1.53 4.69 -14.74
C LYS A 170 -2.02 3.55 -15.60
N ILE A 171 -1.95 3.71 -16.92
CA ILE A 171 -2.21 2.63 -17.86
C ILE A 171 -0.87 2.06 -18.30
N VAL A 172 -0.71 0.76 -18.11
CA VAL A 172 0.48 0.00 -18.53
C VAL A 172 0.06 -0.96 -19.62
N THR A 173 0.67 -0.86 -20.79
CA THR A 173 0.50 -1.83 -21.87
C THR A 173 1.67 -2.80 -21.84
N TRP A 174 1.39 -4.07 -21.55
CA TRP A 174 2.43 -5.08 -21.51
C TRP A 174 2.55 -5.81 -22.84
N GLN A 175 3.78 -6.12 -23.24
CA GLN A 175 4.08 -6.94 -24.41
C GLN A 175 4.93 -8.15 -23.98
N PRO A 176 4.56 -9.38 -24.36
CA PRO A 176 5.37 -10.57 -24.09
C PRO A 176 6.80 -10.40 -24.58
N ASP A 177 7.74 -10.94 -23.81
CA ASP A 177 9.18 -11.04 -24.15
C ASP A 177 9.88 -9.70 -24.43
N LYS A 178 9.25 -8.57 -24.07
CA LYS A 178 9.82 -7.24 -24.21
C LYS A 178 9.95 -6.56 -22.86
N LYS A 179 11.05 -5.81 -22.70
CA LYS A 179 11.20 -4.89 -21.58
C LYS A 179 10.17 -3.76 -21.72
N LEU A 180 9.48 -3.45 -20.62
CA LEU A 180 8.55 -2.32 -20.55
C LEU A 180 9.28 -1.03 -20.91
N GLN A 181 8.76 -0.31 -21.90
CA GLN A 181 9.29 0.98 -22.33
C GLN A 181 8.40 2.14 -21.84
N PRO A 182 8.94 3.37 -21.68
CA PRO A 182 8.17 4.53 -21.24
C PRO A 182 6.93 4.82 -22.09
N GLU A 183 6.99 4.61 -23.41
CA GLU A 183 5.85 4.81 -24.34
C GLU A 183 4.69 3.83 -24.10
N ASN A 184 4.92 2.75 -23.36
CA ASN A 184 3.88 1.81 -22.96
C ASN A 184 3.17 2.20 -21.66
N ILE A 185 3.57 3.32 -21.06
CA ILE A 185 3.04 3.82 -19.79
C ILE A 185 2.40 5.19 -20.03
N ALA A 186 1.11 5.29 -19.73
CA ALA A 186 0.41 6.57 -19.70
C ALA A 186 0.00 6.88 -18.26
N VAL A 187 0.42 8.04 -17.75
CA VAL A 187 0.02 8.52 -16.41
C VAL A 187 -0.79 9.80 -16.59
N PHE A 188 -1.99 9.84 -16.02
CA PHE A 188 -2.89 10.98 -16.11
C PHE A 188 -3.89 10.96 -14.95
N GLU A 189 -4.67 12.03 -14.83
CA GLU A 189 -5.75 12.11 -13.84
C GLU A 189 -7.09 11.99 -14.55
N MET A 190 -7.88 10.99 -14.15
CA MET A 190 -9.27 10.90 -14.59
C MET A 190 -10.10 11.93 -13.83
N GLN A 191 -10.83 12.76 -14.55
CA GLN A 191 -11.73 13.76 -13.97
C GLN A 191 -12.95 13.08 -13.32
N PRO A 192 -13.64 13.76 -12.39
CA PRO A 192 -14.85 13.24 -11.77
C PRO A 192 -15.91 12.84 -12.82
N GLY A 193 -16.40 11.60 -12.75
CA GLY A 193 -17.40 11.08 -13.70
C GLY A 193 -16.88 10.82 -15.11
N GLU A 194 -15.58 10.97 -15.36
CA GLU A 194 -15.00 10.75 -16.69
C GLU A 194 -15.15 9.29 -17.11
N ILE A 195 -15.47 9.10 -18.40
CA ILE A 195 -15.66 7.80 -19.03
C ILE A 195 -14.68 7.70 -20.20
N ILE A 196 -13.79 6.71 -20.15
CA ILE A 196 -12.82 6.44 -21.22
C ILE A 196 -13.13 5.09 -21.85
N PRO A 197 -13.31 5.00 -23.18
CA PRO A 197 -13.52 3.73 -23.84
C PRO A 197 -12.27 2.84 -23.77
N VAL A 198 -12.46 1.57 -23.41
CA VAL A 198 -11.41 0.55 -23.31
C VAL A 198 -10.76 0.25 -24.67
N TYR A 199 -11.52 0.30 -25.76
CA TYR A 199 -11.00 0.04 -27.11
C TYR A 199 -9.93 1.04 -27.57
N ALA A 200 -9.73 2.14 -26.82
CA ALA A 200 -8.62 3.05 -27.04
C ALA A 200 -7.25 2.45 -26.68
N PHE A 201 -7.23 1.30 -25.98
CA PHE A 201 -6.01 0.68 -25.47
C PHE A 201 -5.74 -0.68 -26.11
N PRO A 202 -4.46 -1.04 -26.32
CA PRO A 202 -4.07 -2.34 -26.84
C PRO A 202 -4.54 -3.53 -25.98
N GLU A 203 -4.38 -4.75 -26.53
CA GLU A 203 -4.48 -5.96 -25.72
C GLU A 203 -3.39 -5.98 -24.62
N ASN A 204 -3.67 -6.62 -23.49
CA ASN A 204 -2.80 -6.65 -22.30
C ASN A 204 -2.49 -5.27 -21.70
N SER A 205 -3.43 -4.32 -21.82
CA SER A 205 -3.40 -3.08 -21.07
C SER A 205 -4.07 -3.23 -19.70
N PHE A 206 -3.43 -2.66 -18.69
CA PHE A 206 -3.84 -2.66 -17.30
C PHE A 206 -3.99 -1.24 -16.81
N LEU A 207 -5.06 -0.98 -16.08
CA LEU A 207 -5.21 0.27 -15.33
C LEU A 207 -4.79 0.03 -13.89
N CYS A 208 -3.83 0.81 -13.43
CA CYS A 208 -3.40 0.88 -12.05
C CYS A 208 -3.91 2.19 -11.44
N TYR A 209 -4.53 2.12 -10.27
CA TYR A 209 -4.90 3.30 -9.48
C TYR A 209 -4.68 3.03 -8.00
N ASN A 210 -5.02 3.99 -7.14
CA ASN A 210 -4.84 3.87 -5.70
C ASN A 210 -3.38 3.66 -5.28
N GLU A 211 -2.49 4.54 -5.73
CA GLU A 211 -1.04 4.39 -5.53
C GLU A 211 -0.53 3.04 -6.06
N GLU A 212 -1.06 2.62 -7.20
CA GLU A 212 -0.76 1.35 -7.89
C GLU A 212 -1.15 0.06 -7.13
N ARG A 213 -1.90 0.16 -6.02
CA ARG A 213 -2.36 -1.01 -5.26
C ARG A 213 -3.52 -1.76 -5.92
N ILE A 214 -4.30 -1.09 -6.76
CA ILE A 214 -5.40 -1.73 -7.48
C ILE A 214 -5.05 -1.78 -8.96
N ILE A 215 -5.16 -2.98 -9.54
CA ILE A 215 -4.83 -3.26 -10.94
C ILE A 215 -6.05 -3.90 -11.60
N LEU A 216 -6.56 -3.26 -12.64
CA LEU A 216 -7.71 -3.71 -13.42
C LEU A 216 -7.29 -4.07 -14.85
N SER A 217 -7.70 -5.24 -15.32
CA SER A 217 -7.53 -5.65 -16.73
C SER A 217 -8.52 -4.90 -17.61
N LEU A 218 -8.05 -4.20 -18.65
CA LEU A 218 -8.93 -3.35 -19.46
C LEU A 218 -9.79 -4.17 -20.44
N GLN A 219 -9.20 -5.09 -21.19
CA GLN A 219 -9.87 -5.77 -22.30
C GLN A 219 -10.63 -7.04 -21.87
N ARG A 220 -10.27 -7.65 -20.74
CA ARG A 220 -10.88 -8.91 -20.26
C ARG A 220 -10.86 -8.96 -18.73
N PRO A 221 -11.86 -8.37 -18.05
CA PRO A 221 -11.90 -8.31 -16.58
C PRO A 221 -11.98 -9.70 -15.94
N ASP A 222 -12.72 -10.63 -16.57
CA ASP A 222 -12.98 -11.98 -16.01
C ASP A 222 -12.03 -13.08 -16.51
N ALA A 223 -10.93 -12.73 -17.16
CA ALA A 223 -10.00 -13.73 -17.67
C ALA A 223 -9.28 -14.44 -16.51
N VAL A 224 -9.42 -15.77 -16.44
CA VAL A 224 -8.61 -16.59 -15.54
C VAL A 224 -7.14 -16.46 -15.94
N ARG A 225 -6.31 -16.01 -15.01
CA ARG A 225 -4.85 -15.92 -15.17
C ARG A 225 -4.20 -16.95 -14.28
N CYS A 226 -2.97 -17.30 -14.61
CA CYS A 226 -2.24 -18.35 -13.92
C CYS A 226 -0.95 -17.79 -13.37
N ILE A 227 -0.67 -18.05 -12.10
CA ILE A 227 0.64 -17.79 -11.52
C ILE A 227 1.26 -19.11 -11.09
N ARG A 228 2.58 -19.22 -11.23
CA ARG A 228 3.37 -20.24 -10.54
C ARG A 228 3.14 -20.10 -9.03
N ASN A 229 3.14 -21.21 -8.32
CA ASN A 229 3.13 -21.19 -6.87
C ASN A 229 4.38 -20.48 -6.34
N GLN A 230 4.20 -19.30 -5.75
CA GLN A 230 5.29 -18.44 -5.27
C GLN A 230 6.03 -19.02 -4.05
N GLN A 231 5.49 -20.07 -3.43
CA GLN A 231 6.14 -20.79 -2.33
C GLN A 231 7.03 -21.93 -2.83
N ALA A 232 7.07 -22.17 -4.14
CA ALA A 232 7.84 -23.24 -4.72
C ALA A 232 9.33 -22.88 -4.81
N LEU A 233 10.19 -23.78 -4.33
CA LEU A 233 11.63 -23.69 -4.58
C LEU A 233 11.94 -24.33 -5.92
N CYS A 234 12.65 -23.59 -6.77
CA CYS A 234 12.92 -24.00 -8.15
C CYS A 234 14.41 -24.14 -8.40
N LEU A 235 14.83 -25.24 -9.03
CA LEU A 235 16.19 -25.46 -9.51
C LEU A 235 16.17 -25.93 -10.96
N SER A 236 16.78 -25.15 -11.85
CA SER A 236 16.94 -25.53 -13.25
C SER A 236 18.23 -26.33 -13.44
N LYS A 237 18.15 -27.53 -14.01
CA LYS A 237 19.30 -28.38 -14.33
C LYS A 237 19.03 -29.25 -15.56
N ASP A 238 19.99 -29.34 -16.47
CA ASP A 238 19.95 -30.25 -17.63
C ASP A 238 18.59 -30.19 -18.39
N ASP A 239 18.17 -28.98 -18.76
CA ASP A 239 16.89 -28.62 -19.41
C ASP A 239 15.60 -28.93 -18.63
N SER A 240 15.69 -29.67 -17.52
CA SER A 240 14.59 -29.90 -16.58
C SER A 240 14.48 -28.80 -15.52
N LEU A 241 13.27 -28.66 -14.96
CA LEU A 241 13.01 -27.78 -13.83
C LEU A 241 12.54 -28.61 -12.63
N HIS A 242 13.33 -28.64 -11.57
CA HIS A 242 12.94 -29.28 -10.31
C HIS A 242 12.21 -28.29 -9.43
N VAL A 243 11.02 -28.69 -8.97
CA VAL A 243 10.14 -27.86 -8.15
C VAL A 243 9.85 -28.58 -6.83
N LEU A 244 10.13 -27.92 -5.71
CA LEU A 244 9.83 -28.40 -4.37
C LEU A 244 8.77 -27.50 -3.72
N LEU A 245 7.62 -28.09 -3.38
CA LEU A 245 6.54 -27.41 -2.68
C LEU A 245 6.64 -27.60 -1.15
N PRO A 246 6.08 -26.68 -0.35
CA PRO A 246 5.94 -26.87 1.09
C PRO A 246 5.21 -28.19 1.42
N GLY A 247 5.78 -29.00 2.31
CA GLY A 247 5.21 -30.30 2.69
C GLY A 247 5.84 -31.53 2.01
N ASN A 248 7.06 -31.40 1.47
CA ASN A 248 7.87 -32.47 0.86
C ASN A 248 7.39 -33.03 -0.48
N ASN A 249 6.50 -32.33 -1.21
CA ASN A 249 6.17 -32.73 -2.58
C ASN A 249 7.21 -32.17 -3.55
N ALA A 250 7.86 -33.05 -4.30
CA ALA A 250 8.88 -32.70 -5.29
C ALA A 250 8.44 -33.17 -6.69
N PHE A 251 8.64 -32.31 -7.68
CA PHE A 251 8.28 -32.54 -9.07
C PHE A 251 9.50 -32.23 -9.95
N THR A 252 9.62 -32.97 -11.04
CA THR A 252 10.53 -32.62 -12.14
C THR A 252 9.65 -32.29 -13.32
N LEU A 253 9.72 -31.05 -13.80
CA LEU A 253 8.95 -30.57 -14.94
C LEU A 253 9.84 -30.62 -16.18
N GLU A 254 9.37 -31.31 -17.21
CA GLU A 254 10.08 -31.47 -18.48
C GLU A 254 9.21 -30.95 -19.64
N ASN A 255 9.86 -30.56 -20.74
CA ASN A 255 9.22 -30.21 -22.01
C ASN A 255 7.99 -29.28 -21.86
N ASP A 256 6.80 -29.84 -22.04
CA ASP A 256 5.51 -29.15 -22.02
C ASP A 256 5.12 -28.65 -20.62
N GLU A 257 5.42 -29.40 -19.57
CA GLU A 257 5.12 -29.00 -18.18
C GLU A 257 5.95 -27.78 -17.80
N LYS A 258 7.23 -27.77 -18.21
CA LYS A 258 8.12 -26.62 -18.04
C LYS A 258 7.60 -25.40 -18.81
N LEU A 259 7.13 -25.58 -20.05
CA LEU A 259 6.56 -24.49 -20.84
C LEU A 259 5.28 -23.92 -20.21
N ILE A 260 4.39 -24.78 -19.71
CA ILE A 260 3.16 -24.36 -19.01
C ILE A 260 3.54 -23.61 -17.73
N TRP A 261 4.48 -24.14 -16.94
CA TRP A 261 5.02 -23.47 -15.76
C TRP A 261 5.58 -22.09 -16.09
N GLU A 262 6.40 -22.00 -17.14
CA GLU A 262 7.02 -20.75 -17.58
C GLU A 262 5.97 -19.72 -18.02
N LYS A 263 4.87 -20.15 -18.65
CA LYS A 263 3.77 -19.28 -19.05
C LYS A 263 2.86 -18.86 -17.90
N ALA A 264 2.87 -19.53 -16.74
CA ALA A 264 2.08 -19.13 -15.57
C ALA A 264 2.68 -17.90 -14.85
N ASP A 265 2.75 -16.77 -15.55
CA ASP A 265 3.42 -15.52 -15.14
C ASP A 265 2.48 -14.47 -14.52
N GLY A 266 1.20 -14.79 -14.37
CA GLY A 266 0.15 -13.88 -13.89
C GLY A 266 -0.44 -12.96 -14.97
N ILE A 267 0.11 -13.00 -16.18
CA ILE A 267 -0.33 -12.21 -17.32
C ILE A 267 -1.00 -13.10 -18.36
N THR A 268 -0.36 -14.21 -18.72
CA THR A 268 -0.85 -15.18 -19.68
C THR A 268 -2.15 -15.81 -19.20
N ARG A 269 -3.12 -15.93 -20.11
CA ARG A 269 -4.45 -16.43 -19.79
C ARG A 269 -4.43 -17.94 -19.65
N GLY A 270 -5.21 -18.48 -18.70
CA GLY A 270 -5.36 -19.93 -18.53
C GLY A 270 -5.85 -20.61 -19.81
N GLU A 271 -6.76 -19.97 -20.55
CA GLU A 271 -7.23 -20.45 -21.85
C GLU A 271 -6.11 -20.55 -22.90
N GLU A 272 -5.14 -19.62 -22.92
CA GLU A 272 -4.01 -19.67 -23.86
C GLU A 272 -3.02 -20.78 -23.52
N ILE A 273 -2.89 -21.08 -22.24
CA ILE A 273 -2.07 -22.18 -21.74
C ILE A 273 -2.77 -23.52 -22.05
N CYS A 274 -4.08 -23.60 -21.83
CA CYS A 274 -4.90 -24.80 -21.95
C CYS A 274 -5.16 -25.23 -23.42
N THR A 275 -5.39 -24.27 -24.33
CA THR A 275 -5.78 -24.51 -25.74
C THR A 275 -4.71 -25.16 -26.63
N GLN A 276 -3.50 -25.43 -26.12
CA GLN A 276 -2.42 -26.06 -26.90
C GLN A 276 -2.47 -27.60 -26.91
N GLY A 277 -3.63 -28.21 -26.63
CA GLY A 277 -3.79 -29.68 -26.54
C GLY A 277 -3.19 -30.30 -25.26
N LYS A 278 -2.87 -29.47 -24.26
CA LYS A 278 -2.16 -29.84 -23.02
C LYS A 278 -3.05 -29.72 -21.79
N GLU A 279 -4.36 -29.84 -21.99
CA GLU A 279 -5.38 -29.59 -20.97
C GLU A 279 -5.22 -30.51 -19.76
N HIS A 280 -4.83 -31.76 -19.99
CA HIS A 280 -4.60 -32.73 -18.92
C HIS A 280 -3.40 -32.35 -18.02
N LEU A 281 -2.25 -31.98 -18.62
CA LEU A 281 -1.07 -31.51 -17.89
C LEU A 281 -1.36 -30.24 -17.11
N TYR A 282 -2.07 -29.29 -17.74
CA TYR A 282 -2.46 -28.05 -17.09
C TYR A 282 -3.34 -28.31 -15.85
N ARG A 283 -4.33 -29.20 -15.95
CA ARG A 283 -5.16 -29.59 -14.80
C ARG A 283 -4.37 -30.31 -13.72
N GLU A 284 -3.50 -31.23 -14.09
CA GLU A 284 -2.63 -31.94 -13.14
C GLU A 284 -1.73 -30.97 -12.37
N MET A 285 -1.17 -29.96 -13.05
CA MET A 285 -0.37 -28.92 -12.40
C MET A 285 -1.18 -28.05 -11.44
N ILE A 286 -2.45 -27.78 -11.73
CA ILE A 286 -3.36 -27.08 -10.79
C ILE A 286 -3.67 -27.96 -9.58
N GLU A 287 -4.05 -29.23 -9.80
CA GLU A 287 -4.38 -30.18 -8.74
C GLU A 287 -3.21 -30.38 -7.77
N ASN A 288 -1.99 -30.44 -8.31
CA ASN A 288 -0.75 -30.52 -7.54
C ASN A 288 -0.29 -29.17 -6.96
N LYS A 289 -1.04 -28.08 -7.17
CA LYS A 289 -0.73 -26.73 -6.69
C LYS A 289 0.61 -26.19 -7.20
N LEU A 290 1.06 -26.65 -8.36
CA LEU A 290 2.18 -26.07 -9.08
C LEU A 290 1.77 -24.74 -9.70
N ILE A 291 0.58 -24.69 -10.28
CA ILE A 291 -0.04 -23.48 -10.82
C ILE A 291 -1.25 -23.10 -9.99
N ILE A 292 -1.43 -21.81 -9.77
CA ILE A 292 -2.57 -21.23 -9.07
C ILE A 292 -3.34 -20.37 -10.06
N GLU A 293 -4.61 -20.68 -10.25
CA GLU A 293 -5.53 -19.82 -11.00
C GLU A 293 -5.95 -18.63 -10.13
N ILE A 294 -5.80 -17.44 -10.68
CA ILE A 294 -6.27 -16.20 -10.09
C ILE A 294 -7.40 -15.64 -10.95
N LYS A 295 -8.51 -15.28 -10.30
CA LYS A 295 -9.58 -14.52 -10.93
C LYS A 295 -9.30 -13.05 -10.64
N THR A 296 -9.08 -12.26 -11.68
CA THR A 296 -9.14 -10.81 -11.55
C THR A 296 -10.59 -10.42 -11.33
N GLN A 297 -10.86 -9.70 -10.24
CA GLN A 297 -12.15 -9.05 -9.97
C GLN A 297 -12.10 -7.60 -10.42
#